data_AF-A0A661Y2U9-F1
#
_entry.id   AF-A0A661Y2U9-F1
#
_cell.length_a   1.000
_cell.length_b   1.000
_cell.length_c   1.000
_cell.angle_alpha   90.00
_cell.angle_beta   90.00
_cell.angle_gamma   90.00
#
_symmetry.space_group_name_H-M   'P 1'
#
loop_
_entity.id
_entity.type
_entity.pdbx_description
1 polymer ?
#
loop_
_entity_poly.entity_id
_entity_poly.type
_entity_poly.pdbx_seq_one_letter_code
_entity_poly.pdbx_strand_id
1 'polypeptide(L)'
;MNMAKYKNRYGDIYTFSMNKDKSIEWEGPFGHYREGSDDSGNTIMVDPSGGPFLEKGKMLSHIVWDEDFNVIIEKFVKTEKGFTIITKPHEYDPNDMSHLADTKIIGGIINTSYDE
;
A
#
# COMPACT_ATOMS: atom_id res chain seq x y z
N MET A 1 10.62 17.91 1.60
CA MET A 1 9.55 17.14 2.26
C MET A 1 8.34 17.31 1.38
N ASN A 2 7.84 16.22 0.80
CA ASN A 2 6.63 16.29 -0.01
C ASN A 2 5.40 16.11 0.89
N MET A 3 4.30 16.79 0.55
CA MET A 3 3.09 16.83 1.36
C MET A 3 1.85 16.72 0.49
N ALA A 4 0.98 15.76 0.80
CA ALA A 4 -0.33 15.60 0.17
C ALA A 4 -1.46 15.85 1.17
N LYS A 5 -2.61 16.30 0.67
CA LYS A 5 -3.83 16.48 1.47
C LYS A 5 -4.95 15.63 0.92
N TYR A 6 -5.70 15.00 1.80
CA TYR A 6 -6.88 14.23 1.47
C TYR A 6 -8.10 14.81 2.19
N LYS A 7 -9.13 15.18 1.44
CA LYS A 7 -10.43 15.58 1.99
C LYS A 7 -11.36 14.38 2.00
N ASN A 8 -11.81 13.98 3.18
CA ASN A 8 -12.71 12.84 3.32
C ASN A 8 -14.16 13.20 2.94
N ARG A 9 -15.06 12.20 2.98
CA ARG A 9 -16.49 12.39 2.65
C ARG A 9 -17.21 13.42 3.53
N TYR A 10 -16.75 13.63 4.76
CA TYR A 10 -17.34 14.59 5.70
C TYR A 10 -16.68 15.96 5.64
N GLY A 11 -15.65 16.11 4.83
CA GLY A 11 -14.91 17.35 4.65
C GLY A 11 -13.73 17.52 5.61
N ASP A 12 -13.42 16.53 6.44
CA ASP A 12 -12.21 16.51 7.25
C ASP A 12 -10.98 16.46 6.34
N ILE A 13 -9.93 17.18 6.75
CA ILE A 13 -8.67 17.23 6.04
C ILE A 13 -7.64 16.39 6.76
N TYR A 14 -7.08 15.42 6.05
CA TYR A 14 -5.93 14.65 6.46
C TYR A 14 -4.70 15.09 5.67
N THR A 15 -3.56 15.19 6.35
CA THR A 15 -2.28 15.60 5.76
C THR A 15 -1.31 14.45 5.83
N PHE A 16 -0.62 14.17 4.72
CA PHE A 16 0.43 13.17 4.58
C PHE A 16 1.73 13.89 4.31
N SER A 17 2.71 13.76 5.22
CA SER A 17 4.02 14.40 5.09
C SER A 17 5.11 13.34 4.98
N MET A 18 5.82 13.29 3.85
CA MET A 18 6.87 12.30 3.63
C MET A 18 8.22 12.74 4.22
N ASN A 19 8.78 11.87 5.04
CA ASN A 19 10.11 11.98 5.64
C ASN A 19 11.21 11.46 4.69
N LYS A 20 12.48 11.72 5.02
CA LYS A 20 13.64 11.29 4.20
C LYS A 20 13.78 9.77 4.08
N ASP A 21 13.35 9.03 5.09
CA ASP A 21 13.34 7.57 5.13
C ASP A 21 12.09 6.95 4.49
N LYS A 22 11.24 7.78 3.85
CA LYS A 22 9.95 7.42 3.26
C LYS A 22 8.87 6.99 4.24
N SER A 23 9.10 7.10 5.56
CA SER A 23 7.99 7.12 6.51
C SER A 23 7.12 8.35 6.28
N ILE A 24 5.83 8.24 6.63
CA ILE A 24 4.87 9.32 6.41
C ILE A 24 4.17 9.68 7.71
N GLU A 25 4.19 10.95 8.07
CA GLU A 25 3.30 11.46 9.10
C GLU A 25 1.92 11.70 8.51
N TRP A 26 0.93 10.98 9.04
CA TRP A 26 -0.47 11.10 8.67
C TRP A 26 -1.26 11.72 9.82
N GLU A 27 -1.55 13.01 9.67
CA GLU A 27 -2.19 13.84 10.68
C GLU A 27 -3.62 14.20 10.25
N GLY A 28 -4.51 14.33 11.23
CA GLY A 28 -5.92 14.63 11.00
C GLY A 28 -6.73 14.62 12.30
N PRO A 29 -8.06 14.80 12.22
CA PRO A 29 -8.89 14.90 13.42
C PRO A 29 -9.04 13.57 14.17
N PHE A 30 -9.05 12.44 13.47
CA PHE A 30 -9.17 11.08 14.03
C PHE A 30 -10.20 10.93 15.19
N GLY A 31 -11.30 11.70 15.18
CA GLY A 31 -12.29 11.69 16.26
C GLY A 31 -13.08 10.37 16.35
N HIS A 32 -13.30 9.72 15.20
CA HIS A 32 -13.92 8.40 15.12
C HIS A 32 -13.23 7.59 14.02
N TYR A 33 -12.53 6.52 14.39
CA TYR A 33 -11.83 5.66 13.45
C TYR A 33 -11.74 4.22 13.97
N ARG A 34 -11.45 3.29 13.06
CA ARG A 34 -11.22 1.87 13.37
C ARG A 34 -9.74 1.53 13.16
N GLU A 35 -9.24 0.61 13.96
CA GLU A 35 -7.92 -0.01 13.79
C GLU A 35 -8.09 -1.52 13.62
N GLY A 36 -7.22 -2.13 12.81
CA GLY A 36 -7.07 -3.58 12.72
C GLY A 36 -5.62 -3.97 13.01
N SER A 37 -5.43 -5.08 13.72
CA SER A 37 -4.11 -5.60 14.10
C SER A 37 -3.86 -6.99 13.52
N ASP A 38 -2.60 -7.32 13.29
CA ASP A 38 -2.17 -8.70 12.99
C ASP A 38 -2.00 -9.55 14.26
N ASP A 39 -1.70 -10.85 14.08
CA ASP A 39 -1.49 -11.80 15.18
C ASP A 39 -0.30 -11.43 16.09
N SER A 40 0.61 -10.57 15.61
CA SER A 40 1.74 -10.04 16.36
C SER A 40 1.41 -8.73 17.10
N GLY A 41 0.17 -8.26 17.01
CA GLY A 41 -0.30 -7.03 17.64
C GLY A 41 0.09 -5.75 16.92
N ASN A 42 0.62 -5.81 15.69
CA ASN A 42 0.92 -4.59 14.93
C ASN A 42 -0.36 -4.02 14.32
N THR A 43 -0.57 -2.70 14.40
CA THR A 43 -1.64 -2.04 13.64
C THR A 43 -1.32 -2.09 12.14
N ILE A 44 -2.15 -2.81 11.38
CA ILE A 44 -2.03 -3.02 9.93
C ILE A 44 -3.11 -2.31 9.14
N MET A 45 -4.08 -1.70 9.81
CA MET A 45 -5.23 -1.08 9.19
C MET A 45 -5.71 0.10 10.03
N VAL A 46 -6.05 1.21 9.37
CA VAL A 46 -6.66 2.39 9.99
C VAL A 46 -7.72 2.94 9.05
N ASP A 47 -8.93 3.13 9.58
CA ASP A 47 -10.08 3.64 8.83
C ASP A 47 -10.80 4.75 9.61
N PRO A 48 -10.46 6.02 9.36
CA PRO A 48 -11.23 7.14 9.85
C PRO A 48 -12.62 7.17 9.22
N SER A 49 -13.62 7.57 10.00
CA SER A 49 -14.98 7.70 9.51
C SER A 49 -15.02 8.67 8.33
N GLY A 50 -15.51 8.22 7.17
CA GLY A 50 -15.52 9.01 5.94
C GLY A 50 -14.24 8.91 5.09
N GLY A 51 -13.24 8.16 5.57
CA GLY A 51 -11.97 7.87 4.92
C GLY A 51 -10.83 8.85 5.27
N PRO A 52 -9.64 8.63 4.71
CA PRO A 52 -9.30 7.52 3.81
C PRO A 52 -9.05 6.21 4.57
N PHE A 53 -9.55 5.10 4.02
CA PHE A 53 -9.25 3.75 4.52
C PHE A 53 -7.87 3.29 4.04
N LEU A 54 -6.95 3.09 4.98
CA LEU A 54 -5.59 2.62 4.71
C LEU A 54 -5.34 1.24 5.34
N GLU A 55 -4.62 0.38 4.62
CA GLU A 55 -4.21 -0.93 5.13
C GLU A 55 -2.86 -1.36 4.56
N LYS A 56 -2.18 -2.26 5.27
CA LYS A 56 -0.94 -2.90 4.84
C LYS A 56 -1.08 -3.48 3.43
N GLY A 57 -0.05 -3.27 2.60
CA GLY A 57 -0.01 -3.73 1.22
C GLY A 57 -0.59 -2.77 0.20
N LYS A 58 -1.35 -1.74 0.61
CA LYS A 58 -1.82 -0.71 -0.31
C LYS A 58 -0.70 0.23 -0.74
N MET A 59 -0.78 0.66 -2.00
CA MET A 59 0.06 1.71 -2.56
C MET A 59 -0.54 3.09 -2.23
N LEU A 60 0.25 3.94 -1.59
CA LEU A 60 -0.28 5.21 -1.06
C LEU A 60 -0.58 6.23 -2.16
N SER A 61 0.21 6.27 -3.24
CA SER A 61 0.02 7.16 -4.39
C SER A 61 -1.38 7.06 -5.00
N HIS A 62 -2.00 5.88 -5.00
CA HIS A 62 -3.37 5.68 -5.52
C HIS A 62 -4.48 6.24 -4.61
N ILE A 63 -4.12 6.57 -3.36
CA ILE A 63 -5.08 7.05 -2.37
C ILE A 63 -4.97 8.57 -2.23
N VAL A 64 -3.74 9.08 -2.17
CA VAL A 64 -3.48 10.52 -2.05
C VAL A 64 -3.33 11.23 -3.41
N TRP A 65 -3.30 10.46 -4.51
CA TRP A 65 -3.19 10.94 -5.89
C TRP A 65 -1.93 11.78 -6.14
N ASP A 66 -0.81 11.32 -5.60
CA ASP A 66 0.51 11.98 -5.70
C ASP A 66 1.61 10.93 -5.92
N GLU A 67 2.35 11.07 -7.02
CA GLU A 67 3.37 10.12 -7.47
C GLU A 67 4.59 10.04 -6.57
N ASP A 68 4.88 11.10 -5.81
CA ASP A 68 5.96 11.10 -4.81
C ASP A 68 5.68 10.09 -3.69
N PHE A 69 4.41 9.71 -3.50
CA PHE A 69 3.97 8.69 -2.53
C PHE A 69 3.92 7.27 -3.13
N ASN A 70 4.79 6.95 -4.12
CA ASN A 70 4.96 5.61 -4.68
C ASN A 70 5.64 4.63 -3.70
N VAL A 71 4.94 4.34 -2.61
CA VAL A 71 5.36 3.48 -1.51
C VAL A 71 4.22 2.55 -1.10
N ILE A 72 4.59 1.39 -0.54
CA ILE A 72 3.67 0.38 -0.04
C ILE A 72 3.61 0.46 1.49
N ILE A 73 2.40 0.47 2.05
CA ILE A 73 2.17 0.52 3.49
C ILE A 73 2.57 -0.81 4.14
N GLU A 74 3.35 -0.75 5.23
CA GLU A 74 3.74 -1.92 6.02
C GLU A 74 3.00 -2.00 7.37
N LYS A 75 2.91 -0.88 8.09
CA LYS A 75 2.20 -0.78 9.38
C LYS A 75 1.98 0.67 9.81
N PHE A 76 1.21 0.85 10.87
CA PHE A 76 0.93 2.15 11.47
C PHE A 76 1.45 2.20 12.91
N VAL A 77 2.01 3.35 13.29
CA VAL A 77 2.41 3.65 14.67
C VAL A 77 1.62 4.86 15.11
N LYS A 78 0.82 4.71 16.17
CA LYS A 78 0.00 5.81 16.69
C LYS A 78 0.88 6.92 17.27
N THR A 79 0.52 8.17 17.01
CA THR A 79 1.16 9.37 17.53
C THR A 79 0.12 10.26 18.23
N GLU A 80 0.56 11.38 18.81
CA GLU A 80 -0.36 12.36 19.42
C GLU A 80 -1.31 12.99 18.38
N LYS A 81 -0.85 13.14 17.13
CA LYS A 81 -1.57 13.86 16.07
C LYS A 81 -2.22 12.96 15.02
N GLY A 82 -2.05 11.65 15.14
CA GLY A 82 -2.52 10.68 14.16
C GLY A 82 -1.64 9.44 14.14
N PHE A 83 -1.00 9.17 12.99
CA PHE A 83 -0.18 7.98 12.78
C PHE A 83 1.09 8.28 11.98
N THR A 84 2.19 7.67 12.36
CA THR A 84 3.32 7.48 11.46
C THR A 84 3.08 6.20 10.66
N ILE A 85 3.04 6.30 9.34
CA ILE A 85 2.92 5.19 8.41
C ILE A 85 4.34 4.71 8.06
N ILE A 86 4.63 3.47 8.41
CA ILE A 86 5.87 2.80 7.99
C ILE A 86 5.62 2.20 6.62
N THR A 87 6.55 2.45 5.69
CA THR A 87 6.40 2.05 4.30
C THR A 87 7.66 1.37 3.77
N LYS A 88 7.53 0.76 2.60
CA LYS A 88 8.66 0.35 1.76
C LYS A 88 8.53 0.95 0.36
N PRO A 89 9.65 1.19 -0.35
CA PRO A 89 9.60 1.59 -1.76
C PRO A 89 8.80 0.58 -2.59
N HIS A 90 8.03 1.08 -3.55
CA HIS A 90 7.52 0.24 -4.63
C HIS A 90 8.61 0.14 -5.71
N GLU A 91 9.36 -0.96 -5.70
CA GLU A 91 10.32 -1.29 -6.75
C GLU A 91 9.60 -2.11 -7.82
N TYR A 92 9.54 -1.56 -9.04
CA TYR A 92 8.95 -2.21 -10.19
C TYR A 92 9.84 -1.96 -11.39
N ASP A 93 10.24 -3.03 -12.09
CA ASP A 93 10.86 -2.93 -13.40
C ASP A 93 9.76 -3.03 -14.46
N PRO A 94 9.46 -1.94 -15.19
CA PRO A 94 8.45 -1.97 -16.25
C PRO A 94 8.79 -2.93 -17.41
N ASN A 95 10.04 -3.39 -17.48
CA ASN A 95 10.48 -4.38 -18.46
C ASN A 95 10.52 -5.81 -17.88
N ASP A 96 10.18 -5.99 -16.60
CA ASP A 96 10.08 -7.32 -15.98
C ASP A 96 8.78 -8.02 -16.42
N MET A 97 8.91 -8.70 -17.56
CA MET A 97 7.89 -9.57 -18.14
C MET A 97 8.03 -11.01 -17.65
N SER A 98 8.74 -11.28 -16.54
CA SER A 98 8.92 -12.65 -16.01
C SER A 98 7.59 -13.33 -15.67
N HIS A 99 6.57 -12.56 -15.29
CA HIS A 99 5.21 -13.04 -15.09
C HIS A 99 4.52 -13.53 -16.39
N LEU A 100 5.01 -13.09 -17.55
CA LEU A 100 4.62 -13.57 -18.88
C LEU A 100 5.60 -14.60 -19.43
N ALA A 101 6.59 -15.05 -18.65
CA ALA A 101 7.41 -16.18 -19.02
C ALA A 101 6.55 -17.46 -18.91
N ASP A 102 5.60 -17.59 -19.83
CA ASP A 102 4.91 -18.82 -20.12
C ASP A 102 5.99 -19.87 -20.38
N THR A 103 5.88 -21.02 -19.70
CA THR A 103 6.60 -22.23 -20.16
C THR A 103 6.34 -22.38 -21.66
N LYS A 104 7.35 -22.74 -22.46
CA LYS A 104 7.26 -22.91 -23.93
C LYS A 104 6.30 -24.04 -24.39
N ILE A 105 5.41 -24.51 -23.53
CA ILE A 105 4.48 -25.60 -23.78
C ILE A 105 3.07 -25.04 -23.67
N ILE A 106 2.50 -24.67 -24.82
CA ILE A 106 1.06 -24.54 -24.98
C ILE A 106 0.60 -25.81 -25.70
N GLY A 107 0.04 -26.76 -24.96
CA GLY A 107 -0.43 -28.05 -25.49
C GLY A 107 0.67 -29.12 -25.56
N GLY A 108 0.86 -29.86 -24.47
CA GLY A 108 1.66 -31.08 -24.48
C GLY A 108 0.76 -32.31 -24.65
N ILE A 109 0.73 -32.89 -25.85
CA ILE A 109 0.54 -34.34 -25.96
C ILE A 109 1.93 -34.92 -26.20
N ILE A 110 2.47 -35.61 -25.20
CA ILE A 110 3.68 -36.40 -25.35
C ILE A 110 3.23 -37.79 -25.80
N ASN A 111 3.42 -38.12 -27.08
CA ASN A 111 3.25 -39.48 -27.55
C ASN A 111 4.60 -40.22 -27.41
N THR A 112 4.68 -41.17 -26.48
CA THR A 112 5.89 -41.99 -26.27
C THR A 112 5.88 -43.30 -27.07
N SER A 113 4.97 -43.50 -28.03
CA SER A 113 5.02 -44.67 -28.91
C SER A 113 5.95 -44.42 -30.09
N TYR A 114 7.16 -44.97 -30.04
CA TYR A 114 7.82 -45.48 -31.24
C TYR A 114 7.51 -46.98 -31.29
N ASP A 115 6.88 -47.46 -32.37
CA ASP A 115 6.87 -48.88 -32.75
C ASP A 115 8.30 -49.24 -33.24
N GLU A 116 8.92 -50.39 -32.98
CA GLU A 116 8.43 -51.79 -32.98
C GLU A 116 8.88 -52.60 -31.75
#